data_AF-A0A5B7JQG8-F1
#
_entry.id   AF-A0A5B7JQG8-F1
#
_cell.length_a   1.000
_cell.length_b   1.000
_cell.length_c   1.000
_cell.angle_alpha   90.00
_cell.angle_beta   90.00
_cell.angle_gamma   90.00
#
_symmetry.space_group_name_H-M   'P 1'
#
loop_
_entity.id
_entity.type
_entity.pdbx_description
1 polymer ?
#
loop_
_entity_poly.entity_id
_entity_poly.type
_entity_poly.pdbx_seq_one_letter_code
_entity_poly.pdbx_strand_id
1 'polypeptide(L)'
;MESIVLDAVDKKKSFVVYGREKKNPNKFTREREEREMAKMVTKRVQDSTQEFDQEVEEMVRLERYNEGGKRPMKVKMRSQVAVEEIMARKGKLANDVVHKEIWIEKI
;
A
#
# COMPACT_ATOMS: atom_id res chain seq x y z
N MET A 1 3.32 24.40 -15.11
CA MET A 1 2.67 24.61 -13.79
C MET A 1 1.80 23.41 -13.42
N GLU A 2 1.03 22.85 -14.34
CA GLU A 2 0.16 21.67 -14.11
C GLU A 2 0.90 20.41 -13.65
N SER A 3 2.12 20.16 -14.14
CA SER A 3 2.92 18.98 -13.73
C SER A 3 3.31 18.98 -12.25
N ILE A 4 3.55 20.15 -11.65
CA ILE A 4 3.93 20.27 -10.23
C ILE A 4 2.71 20.01 -9.33
N VAL A 5 1.53 20.47 -9.76
CA VAL A 5 0.28 20.29 -9.02
C VAL A 5 -0.16 18.83 -9.05
N LEU A 6 -0.05 18.15 -10.19
CA LEU A 6 -0.38 16.73 -10.31
C LEU A 6 0.53 15.85 -9.46
N ASP A 7 1.84 16.11 -9.43
CA ASP A 7 2.79 15.39 -8.59
C ASP A 7 2.49 15.57 -7.08
N ALA A 8 2.10 16.78 -6.66
CA ALA A 8 1.71 17.05 -5.28
C ALA A 8 0.41 16.32 -4.88
N VAL A 9 -0.57 16.26 -5.78
CA VAL A 9 -1.83 15.52 -5.56
C VAL A 9 -1.56 14.01 -5.51
N ASP A 10 -0.72 13.51 -6.41
CA ASP A 10 -0.34 12.09 -6.47
C ASP A 10 0.33 11.63 -5.16
N LYS A 11 1.25 12.45 -4.63
CA LYS A 11 1.90 12.20 -3.33
C LYS A 11 0.90 12.15 -2.18
N LYS A 12 -0.03 13.12 -2.11
CA LYS A 12 -1.07 13.13 -1.05
C LYS A 12 -2.00 11.93 -1.08
N LYS A 13 -2.23 11.36 -2.26
CA LYS A 13 -3.05 10.17 -2.49
C LYS A 13 -2.27 8.86 -2.41
N SER A 14 -0.98 8.92 -2.06
CA SER A 14 -0.12 7.73 -2.05
C SER A 14 0.48 7.47 -0.68
N PHE A 15 0.75 6.20 -0.42
CA PHE A 15 1.55 5.75 0.72
C PHE A 15 2.47 4.60 0.29
N VAL A 16 3.50 4.33 1.07
CA VAL A 16 4.45 3.24 0.84
C VAL A 16 4.24 2.15 1.86
N VAL A 17 4.20 0.91 1.40
CA VAL A 17 4.15 -0.31 2.20
C VAL A 17 5.51 -1.00 2.12
N TYR A 18 6.13 -1.19 3.28
CA TYR A 18 7.38 -1.94 3.46
C TYR A 18 7.09 -3.32 4.07
N GLY A 19 8.00 -4.29 3.92
CA GLY A 19 8.01 -5.47 4.80
C GLY A 19 7.95 -6.84 4.14
N ARG A 20 7.35 -6.99 2.94
CA ARG A 20 7.21 -8.32 2.32
C ARG A 20 8.36 -8.65 1.37
N GLU A 21 9.03 -9.76 1.67
CA GLU A 21 10.05 -10.39 0.86
C GLU A 21 9.45 -10.97 -0.43
N LYS A 22 10.14 -10.77 -1.56
CA LYS A 22 9.70 -11.35 -2.83
C LYS A 22 10.14 -12.82 -2.93
N LYS A 23 9.24 -13.73 -2.53
CA LYS A 23 9.46 -15.18 -2.62
C LYS A 23 9.03 -15.81 -3.95
N ASN A 24 8.21 -15.11 -4.76
CA ASN A 24 7.60 -15.67 -5.97
C ASN A 24 8.20 -15.04 -7.26
N PRO A 25 8.86 -15.83 -8.14
CA PRO A 25 9.41 -15.34 -9.40
C PRO A 25 8.33 -15.05 -10.44
N ASN A 26 7.17 -15.70 -10.36
CA ASN A 26 6.08 -15.50 -11.31
C ASN A 26 5.36 -14.14 -11.07
N LYS A 27 5.28 -13.32 -12.12
CA LYS A 27 4.71 -11.96 -12.05
C LYS A 27 3.22 -11.96 -11.71
N PHE A 28 2.42 -12.84 -12.33
CA PHE A 28 0.95 -12.85 -12.16
C PHE A 28 0.53 -13.26 -10.74
N THR A 29 1.16 -14.30 -10.21
CA THR A 29 0.88 -14.76 -8.83
C THR A 29 1.34 -13.72 -7.82
N ARG A 30 2.47 -13.04 -8.08
CA ARG A 30 2.97 -11.96 -7.24
C ARG A 30 2.03 -10.76 -7.20
N GLU A 31 1.59 -10.26 -8.35
CA GLU A 31 0.65 -9.13 -8.41
C GLU A 31 -0.67 -9.45 -7.68
N ARG A 32 -1.15 -10.69 -7.79
CA ARG A 32 -2.30 -11.16 -7.02
C ARG A 32 -2.03 -11.17 -5.51
N GLU A 33 -0.90 -11.71 -5.08
CA GLU A 33 -0.50 -11.73 -3.66
C GLU A 33 -0.31 -10.33 -3.05
N GLU A 34 0.18 -9.39 -3.86
CA GLU A 34 0.34 -7.97 -3.51
C GLU A 34 -1.02 -7.29 -3.39
N ARG A 35 -1.93 -7.55 -4.33
CA ARG A 35 -3.31 -7.07 -4.27
C ARG A 35 -4.05 -7.62 -3.05
N GLU A 36 -3.89 -8.90 -2.74
CA GLU A 36 -4.46 -9.50 -1.52
C GLU A 36 -3.88 -8.88 -0.24
N MET A 37 -2.60 -8.49 -0.23
CA MET A 37 -2.03 -7.76 0.91
C MET A 37 -2.67 -6.38 1.05
N ALA A 38 -2.79 -5.61 -0.03
CA ALA A 38 -3.44 -4.31 0.03
C ALA A 38 -4.88 -4.44 0.53
N LYS A 39 -5.64 -5.41 -0.01
CA LYS A 39 -6.98 -5.76 0.49
C LYS A 39 -6.98 -6.09 1.97
N MET A 40 -5.97 -6.81 2.46
CA MET A 40 -5.87 -7.19 3.87
C MET A 40 -5.54 -6.01 4.78
N VAL A 41 -4.60 -5.16 4.37
CA VAL A 41 -4.24 -3.91 5.07
C VAL A 41 -5.45 -3.00 5.16
N THR A 42 -6.12 -2.81 4.02
CA THR A 42 -7.41 -2.13 3.88
C THR A 42 -8.47 -2.70 4.83
N LYS A 43 -8.74 -4.00 4.76
CA LYS A 43 -9.78 -4.67 5.54
C LYS A 43 -9.52 -4.57 7.05
N ARG A 44 -8.26 -4.53 7.47
CA ARG A 44 -7.87 -4.38 8.88
C ARG A 44 -8.00 -2.95 9.40
N VAL A 45 -7.80 -1.96 8.54
CA VAL A 45 -8.06 -0.54 8.83
C VAL A 45 -9.57 -0.24 8.88
N GLN A 46 -10.35 -1.05 8.17
CA GLN A 46 -11.76 -0.86 7.93
C GLN A 46 -12.63 -1.66 8.93
N ASP A 47 -13.12 -1.00 9.98
CA ASP A 47 -14.14 -1.59 10.88
C ASP A 47 -15.57 -1.58 10.28
N SER A 48 -15.78 -0.95 9.13
CA SER A 48 -17.12 -0.72 8.57
C SER A 48 -17.08 -0.52 7.04
N THR A 49 -17.87 -1.32 6.31
CA THR A 49 -18.55 -1.10 5.01
C THR A 49 -17.83 -0.52 3.77
N GLN A 50 -16.75 0.25 3.88
CA GLN A 50 -16.10 0.96 2.76
C GLN A 50 -14.96 0.16 2.09
N GLU A 51 -15.26 -0.60 1.04
CA GLU A 51 -14.28 -1.44 0.32
C GLU A 51 -13.11 -0.65 -0.27
N PHE A 52 -12.00 -0.45 0.47
CA PHE A 52 -10.85 0.26 -0.12
C PHE A 52 -10.17 -0.51 -1.27
N ASP A 53 -10.56 -1.77 -1.56
CA ASP A 53 -10.13 -2.47 -2.79
C ASP A 53 -10.58 -1.74 -4.06
N GLN A 54 -11.73 -1.05 -4.01
CA GLN A 54 -12.19 -0.20 -5.11
C GLN A 54 -11.47 1.15 -5.14
N GLU A 55 -10.82 1.51 -4.04
CA GLU A 55 -10.19 2.81 -3.84
C GLU A 55 -8.69 2.79 -4.15
N VAL A 56 -8.08 1.62 -4.34
CA VAL A 56 -6.73 1.53 -4.91
C VAL A 56 -6.78 1.78 -6.42
N GLU A 57 -6.04 2.79 -6.86
CA GLU A 57 -5.90 3.16 -8.27
C GLU A 57 -4.71 2.45 -8.92
N GLU A 58 -3.56 2.45 -8.24
CA GLU A 58 -2.31 1.91 -8.79
C GLU A 58 -1.41 1.36 -7.68
N MET A 59 -0.59 0.35 -8.00
CA MET A 59 0.48 -0.12 -7.12
C MET A 59 1.78 -0.23 -7.90
N VAL A 60 2.81 0.47 -7.43
CA VAL A 60 4.13 0.54 -8.07
C VAL A 60 5.21 0.20 -7.06
N ARG A 61 6.11 -0.71 -7.41
CA ARG A 61 7.28 -1.02 -6.58
C ARG A 61 8.38 0.03 -6.83
N LEU A 62 9.01 0.59 -5.79
CA LEU A 62 9.91 1.75 -5.97
C LEU A 62 11.36 1.41 -6.33
N GLU A 63 11.94 0.30 -5.84
CA GLU A 63 13.38 -0.01 -6.05
C GLU A 63 13.71 -0.84 -7.31
N ARG A 64 14.82 -1.58 -7.36
CA ARG A 64 15.08 -2.62 -8.38
C ARG A 64 14.79 -4.01 -7.80
N TYR A 65 14.60 -5.00 -8.66
CA TYR A 65 14.39 -6.36 -8.17
C TYR A 65 15.68 -6.92 -7.58
N ASN A 66 15.63 -7.31 -6.32
CA ASN A 66 16.64 -8.14 -5.66
C ASN A 66 15.94 -9.40 -5.11
N GLU A 67 16.53 -10.56 -5.37
CA GLU A 67 16.04 -11.84 -4.86
C GLU A 67 16.17 -11.88 -3.33
N GLY A 68 15.11 -12.29 -2.61
CA GLY A 68 15.06 -12.19 -1.14
C GLY A 68 14.97 -10.75 -0.58
N GLY A 69 14.88 -9.73 -1.43
CA GLY A 69 14.76 -8.34 -1.00
C GLY A 69 13.35 -7.95 -0.55
N LYS A 70 13.24 -7.11 0.49
CA LYS A 70 12.00 -6.45 0.94
C LYS A 70 11.82 -5.10 0.22
N ARG A 71 11.50 -5.13 -1.08
CA ARG A 71 11.30 -3.91 -1.88
C ARG A 71 10.04 -3.15 -1.44
N PRO A 72 10.08 -1.84 -1.18
CA PRO A 72 8.89 -1.05 -0.90
C PRO A 72 7.91 -0.99 -2.07
N MET A 73 6.62 -0.89 -1.73
CA MET A 73 5.52 -0.74 -2.67
C MET A 73 4.80 0.58 -2.42
N LYS A 74 4.78 1.47 -3.40
CA LYS A 74 3.90 2.63 -3.43
C LYS A 74 2.50 2.16 -3.82
N VAL A 75 1.51 2.51 -3.01
CA VAL A 75 0.09 2.31 -3.29
C VAL A 75 -0.52 3.69 -3.49
N LYS A 76 -1.17 3.88 -4.64
CA LYS A 76 -1.92 5.08 -4.99
C LYS A 76 -3.40 4.82 -4.81
N MET A 77 -4.05 5.68 -4.06
CA MET A 77 -5.49 5.66 -3.85
C MET A 77 -6.20 6.66 -4.77
N ARG A 78 -7.46 6.40 -5.06
CA ARG A 78 -8.34 7.33 -5.79
C ARG A 78 -8.63 8.59 -4.96
N SER A 79 -8.79 8.40 -3.64
CA SER A 79 -9.10 9.46 -2.68
C SER A 79 -7.95 9.73 -1.73
N GLN A 80 -7.72 11.02 -1.45
CA GLN A 80 -6.81 11.43 -0.39
C GLN A 80 -7.37 11.06 1.00
N VAL A 81 -8.69 11.14 1.17
CA VAL A 81 -9.37 10.86 2.45
C VAL A 81 -9.05 9.44 2.92
N ALA A 82 -9.05 8.48 2.00
CA ALA A 82 -8.69 7.10 2.32
C ALA A 82 -7.28 6.92 2.85
N VAL A 83 -6.30 7.65 2.29
CA VAL A 83 -4.92 7.62 2.79
C VAL A 83 -4.86 8.17 4.21
N GLU A 84 -5.57 9.26 4.49
CA GLU A 84 -5.62 9.86 5.83
C GLU A 84 -6.28 8.93 6.85
N GLU A 85 -7.36 8.24 6.48
CA GLU A 85 -8.00 7.24 7.34
C GLU A 85 -7.09 6.03 7.62
N ILE A 86 -6.38 5.53 6.59
CA ILE A 86 -5.39 4.45 6.75
C ILE A 86 -4.27 4.89 7.69
N MET A 87 -3.75 6.11 7.54
CA MET A 87 -2.69 6.64 8.40
C MET A 87 -3.15 6.85 9.84
N ALA A 88 -4.36 7.40 10.05
CA ALA A 88 -4.95 7.59 11.37
C ALA A 88 -5.17 6.25 12.10
N ARG A 89 -5.46 5.18 11.36
CA ARG A 89 -5.73 3.84 11.89
C ARG A 89 -4.55 2.88 11.78
N LYS A 90 -3.39 3.34 11.27
CA LYS A 90 -2.17 2.53 11.10
C LYS A 90 -1.74 1.83 12.39
N GLY A 91 -2.00 2.43 13.56
CA GLY A 91 -1.73 1.80 14.86
C GLY A 91 -2.40 0.43 15.05
N LYS A 92 -3.55 0.18 14.40
CA LYS A 92 -4.24 -1.13 14.44
C LYS A 92 -3.47 -2.22 13.70
N LEU A 93 -2.71 -1.87 12.66
CA LEU A 93 -1.88 -2.81 11.90
C LEU A 93 -0.69 -3.30 12.71
N ALA A 94 -0.10 -2.46 13.57
CA ALA A 94 1.06 -2.80 14.38
C ALA A 94 0.78 -3.93 15.40
N ASN A 95 -0.49 -4.13 15.79
CA ASN A 95 -0.90 -5.18 16.73
C ASN A 95 -1.16 -6.53 16.05
N ASP A 96 -1.13 -6.62 14.72
CA ASP A 96 -1.44 -7.86 14.00
C ASP A 96 -0.21 -8.75 13.82
N VAL A 97 -0.26 -9.98 14.34
CA VAL A 97 0.88 -10.92 14.43
C VAL A 97 1.43 -11.29 13.04
N VAL A 98 0.59 -11.29 12.00
CA VAL A 98 0.96 -11.64 10.61
C VAL A 98 1.66 -10.47 9.89
N HIS A 99 1.46 -9.23 10.36
CA HIS A 99 1.91 -8.01 9.68
C HIS A 99 2.81 -7.12 10.53
N LYS A 100 3.39 -7.64 11.61
CA LYS A 100 4.37 -6.90 12.44
C LYS A 100 5.54 -6.34 11.65
N GLU A 101 5.86 -6.95 10.52
CA GLU A 101 6.92 -6.50 9.62
C GLU A 101 6.46 -5.48 8.56
N ILE A 102 5.15 -5.19 8.48
CA ILE A 102 4.58 -4.26 7.51
C ILE A 102 4.53 -2.85 8.09
N TRP A 103 5.18 -1.92 7.39
CA TRP A 103 5.21 -0.51 7.76
C TRP A 103 4.62 0.34 6.64
N ILE A 104 3.72 1.25 7.01
CA ILE A 104 3.10 2.20 6.10
C ILE A 104 3.69 3.59 6.31
N GLU A 105 4.17 4.24 5.26
CA GLU A 105 4.71 5.60 5.33
C GLU A 105 4.00 6.51 4.32
N LYS A 106 3.76 7.76 4.68
CA LYS A 106 3.20 8.76 3.77
C LYS A 106 4.32 9.34 2.90
N ILE A 107 4.05 9.55 1.61
CA ILE A 107 4.99 10.13 0.63
C ILE A 107 4.97 11.65 0.70
#